data_AF-A0A226E8L6-F1
#
_entry.id   AF-A0A226E8L6-F1
#
_cell.length_a   1.000
_cell.length_b   1.000
_cell.length_c   1.000
_cell.angle_alpha   90.00
_cell.angle_beta   90.00
_cell.angle_gamma   90.00
#
_symmetry.space_group_name_H-M   'P 1'
#
loop_
_entity.id
_entity.type
_entity.pdbx_description
1 polymer ?
#
loop_
_entity_poly.entity_id
_entity_poly.type
_entity_poly.pdbx_seq_one_letter_code
_entity_poly.pdbx_strand_id
1 'polypeptide(L)'
;MTSVTPKFLRAFVFPSSDIPMVLIMSKVTSVTLKVLRTSTVHIYYIIIFVLGMSAIALAPPAIASLSLFRPCMPPILTSMIYLECKSWSDHGHTGIMFRLGISILTGYTWTLATATAVVAVVVFLLYPVEVKLINLQVLKQYILQEDGLSYSGVAKYRTLQLLSTLHNLTFQPPAMIILVGAVIVCESAALYILITSANIVPIPVLILFVLVALELLFVIAVPFKIMAIPYVDSAALLETLKRKAKSKLIKKFAKSCPPSKLSLGDGKFVARATSLVIMNHTVELLVTLMLIDDFGRPFNEMLCFCCTTLESLMRREFYHQQYGDDKDNVDRKVIRAQFAIANTSVFDDSDQIHEPILI
;
A
#
# COMPACT_ATOMS: atom_id res chain seq x y z
N MET A 1 39.02 10.34 -14.72
CA MET A 1 37.65 9.82 -14.52
C MET A 1 36.68 10.95 -14.80
N THR A 2 36.15 10.98 -16.03
CA THR A 2 35.28 12.03 -16.54
C THR A 2 33.81 11.69 -16.23
N SER A 3 33.13 12.61 -15.55
CA SER A 3 31.71 12.54 -15.20
C SER A 3 30.86 12.66 -16.46
N VAL A 4 30.27 11.55 -16.89
CA VAL A 4 29.30 11.51 -17.99
C VAL A 4 27.91 11.82 -17.44
N THR A 5 27.49 13.09 -17.54
CA THR A 5 26.09 13.49 -17.35
C THR A 5 25.29 13.20 -18.63
N PRO A 6 24.18 12.45 -18.58
CA PRO A 6 23.38 12.16 -19.76
C PRO A 6 22.60 13.41 -20.21
N LYS A 7 22.89 13.88 -21.44
CA LYS A 7 22.22 15.02 -22.09
C LYS A 7 20.79 14.72 -22.57
N PHE A 8 20.22 13.58 -22.21
CA PHE A 8 18.95 13.07 -22.75
C PHE A 8 17.69 13.76 -22.17
N LEU A 9 17.82 14.62 -21.15
CA LEU A 9 16.70 15.30 -20.50
C LEU A 9 16.30 16.65 -21.12
N ARG A 10 16.89 17.07 -22.25
CA ARG A 10 16.70 18.43 -22.79
C ARG A 10 15.68 18.55 -23.94
N ALA A 11 15.00 17.48 -24.33
CA ALA A 11 14.15 17.47 -25.53
C ALA A 11 12.63 17.44 -25.27
N PHE A 12 12.17 17.50 -24.02
CA PHE A 12 10.73 17.59 -23.72
C PHE A 12 10.34 19.03 -23.38
N VAL A 13 9.88 19.77 -24.39
CA VAL A 13 9.23 21.07 -24.21
C VAL A 13 7.80 20.83 -23.75
N PHE A 14 7.58 20.87 -22.43
CA PHE A 14 6.25 20.87 -21.84
C PHE A 14 5.69 22.31 -21.79
N PRO A 15 4.37 22.50 -21.93
CA PRO A 15 3.73 23.80 -21.84
C PRO A 15 3.97 24.46 -20.46
N SER A 16 4.10 25.78 -20.50
CA SER A 16 4.74 26.70 -19.54
C SER A 16 4.19 26.77 -18.10
N SER A 17 3.29 25.90 -17.66
CA SER A 17 2.66 25.97 -16.32
C SER A 17 3.28 25.04 -15.26
N ASP A 18 4.08 24.04 -15.64
CA ASP A 18 4.59 23.00 -14.72
C ASP A 18 6.07 23.15 -14.30
N ILE A 19 6.69 24.27 -14.68
CA ILE A 19 8.07 24.64 -14.32
C ILE A 19 8.37 24.59 -12.80
N PRO A 20 7.44 24.93 -11.86
CA PRO A 20 7.77 24.83 -10.44
C PRO A 20 7.98 23.38 -9.98
N MET A 21 7.30 22.40 -10.58
CA MET A 21 7.34 21.02 -10.06
C MET A 21 8.68 20.34 -10.37
N VAL A 22 9.22 20.52 -11.58
CA VAL A 22 10.53 19.94 -11.97
C VAL A 22 11.67 20.59 -11.19
N LEU A 23 11.59 21.89 -10.92
CA LEU A 23 12.56 22.62 -10.10
C LEU A 23 12.50 22.21 -8.62
N ILE A 24 11.30 21.99 -8.07
CA ILE A 24 11.11 21.43 -6.73
C ILE A 24 11.69 20.01 -6.66
N MET A 25 11.42 19.16 -7.65
CA MET A 25 11.94 17.79 -7.71
C MET A 25 13.47 17.77 -7.79
N SER A 26 14.10 18.57 -8.65
CA SER A 26 15.57 18.66 -8.76
C SER A 26 16.23 19.12 -7.44
N LYS A 27 15.62 20.09 -6.76
CA LYS A 27 16.11 20.60 -5.49
C LYS A 27 15.95 19.58 -4.36
N VAL A 28 14.81 18.87 -4.33
CA VAL A 28 14.56 17.74 -3.42
C VAL A 28 15.60 16.65 -3.63
N THR A 29 15.87 16.23 -4.87
CA THR A 29 16.90 15.21 -5.18
C THR A 29 18.29 15.63 -4.70
N SER A 30 18.66 16.91 -4.83
CA SER A 30 19.95 17.41 -4.37
C SER A 30 20.10 17.44 -2.84
N VAL A 31 19.01 17.71 -2.12
CA VAL A 31 18.96 17.71 -0.66
C VAL A 31 18.97 16.27 -0.13
N THR A 32 18.23 15.37 -0.77
CA THR A 32 18.22 13.94 -0.46
C THR A 32 19.61 13.33 -0.64
N LEU A 33 20.36 13.71 -1.69
CA LEU A 33 21.73 13.24 -1.96
C LEU A 33 22.76 13.63 -0.89
N LYS A 34 22.57 14.75 -0.18
CA LYS A 34 23.47 15.15 0.93
C LYS A 34 23.18 14.43 2.25
N VAL A 35 21.95 13.92 2.43
CA VAL A 35 21.53 13.15 3.62
C VAL A 35 21.88 11.66 3.50
N LEU A 36 22.25 11.21 2.29
CA LEU A 36 22.38 9.83 1.85
C LEU A 36 23.57 9.01 2.41
N ARG A 37 24.31 9.50 3.41
CA ARG A 37 25.58 8.86 3.81
C ARG A 37 25.44 7.65 4.76
N THR A 38 24.30 7.34 5.35
CA THR A 38 24.32 6.41 6.51
C THR A 38 23.10 5.51 6.81
N SER A 39 22.09 5.33 5.96
CA SER A 39 20.99 4.39 6.31
C SER A 39 20.28 3.73 5.13
N THR A 40 20.09 2.40 5.25
CA THR A 40 19.32 1.52 4.35
C THR A 40 17.94 2.07 4.00
N VAL A 41 17.35 2.88 4.88
CA VAL A 41 16.07 3.56 4.67
C VAL A 41 16.09 4.41 3.40
N HIS A 42 17.14 5.19 3.14
CA HIS A 42 17.19 6.09 1.98
C HIS A 42 17.27 5.38 0.62
N ILE A 43 17.84 4.17 0.58
CA ILE A 43 17.95 3.38 -0.66
C ILE A 43 16.55 3.04 -1.17
N TYR A 44 15.63 2.66 -0.29
CA TYR A 44 14.27 2.34 -0.69
C TYR A 44 13.52 3.54 -1.29
N TYR A 45 13.74 4.75 -0.77
CA TYR A 45 13.13 5.97 -1.31
C TYR A 45 13.63 6.28 -2.70
N ILE A 46 14.93 6.11 -2.94
CA ILE A 46 15.50 6.29 -4.28
C ILE A 46 14.89 5.27 -5.23
N ILE A 47 14.78 4.00 -4.81
CA ILE A 47 14.18 2.95 -5.63
C ILE A 47 12.72 3.32 -5.98
N ILE A 48 11.89 3.67 -5.00
CA ILE A 48 10.49 4.02 -5.26
C ILE A 48 10.38 5.30 -6.10
N PHE A 49 11.22 6.30 -5.85
CA PHE A 49 11.23 7.53 -6.62
C PHE A 49 11.63 7.27 -8.09
N VAL A 50 12.69 6.48 -8.31
CA VAL A 50 13.12 6.09 -9.66
C VAL A 50 12.04 5.29 -10.37
N LEU A 51 11.39 4.34 -9.68
CA LEU A 51 10.28 3.55 -10.23
C LEU A 51 9.07 4.43 -10.56
N GLY A 52 8.70 5.37 -9.69
CA GLY A 52 7.61 6.31 -9.95
C GLY A 52 7.92 7.24 -11.14
N MET A 53 9.15 7.72 -11.24
CA MET A 53 9.59 8.54 -12.38
C MET A 53 9.66 7.73 -13.68
N SER A 54 10.05 6.46 -13.64
CA SER A 54 10.01 5.61 -14.83
C SER A 54 8.57 5.35 -15.28
N ALA A 55 7.63 5.15 -14.35
CA ALA A 55 6.22 4.98 -14.68
C ALA A 55 5.65 6.22 -15.41
N ILE A 56 5.90 7.41 -14.87
CA ILE A 56 5.48 8.68 -15.47
C ILE A 56 6.14 8.91 -16.84
N ALA A 57 7.41 8.50 -17.00
CA ALA A 57 8.14 8.70 -18.25
C ALA A 57 7.78 7.69 -19.35
N LEU A 58 7.43 6.44 -18.99
CA LEU A 58 7.25 5.34 -19.95
C LEU A 58 5.78 5.07 -20.26
N ALA A 59 4.90 5.06 -19.25
CA ALA A 59 3.51 4.62 -19.45
C ALA A 59 2.71 5.57 -20.36
N PRO A 60 2.70 6.90 -20.17
CA PRO A 60 1.91 7.77 -21.01
C PRO A 60 2.33 7.79 -22.49
N PRO A 61 3.64 7.87 -22.85
CA PRO A 61 4.05 7.75 -24.25
C PRO A 61 3.73 6.40 -24.87
N ALA A 62 3.84 5.30 -24.11
CA ALA A 62 3.49 3.98 -24.60
C ALA A 62 1.99 3.89 -24.92
N ILE A 63 1.13 4.39 -24.03
CA ILE A 63 -0.32 4.37 -24.24
C ILE A 63 -0.74 5.34 -25.34
N ALA A 64 -0.12 6.52 -25.43
CA ALA A 64 -0.34 7.46 -26.53
C ALA A 64 0.04 6.82 -27.88
N SER A 65 1.20 6.16 -27.94
CA SER A 65 1.65 5.44 -29.14
C SER A 65 0.66 4.34 -29.53
N LEU A 66 0.19 3.54 -28.58
CA LEU A 66 -0.84 2.53 -28.82
C LEU A 66 -2.14 3.16 -29.33
N SER A 67 -2.54 4.29 -28.78
CA SER A 67 -3.75 5.01 -29.22
C SER A 67 -3.63 5.54 -30.65
N LEU A 68 -2.43 5.94 -31.07
CA LEU A 68 -2.18 6.43 -32.41
C LEU A 68 -2.17 5.28 -33.44
N PHE A 69 -1.51 4.16 -33.11
CA PHE A 69 -1.33 3.04 -34.04
C PHE A 69 -2.47 2.03 -34.03
N ARG A 70 -3.13 1.84 -32.88
CA ARG A 70 -4.16 0.81 -32.61
C ARG A 70 -5.26 1.39 -31.71
N PRO A 71 -6.07 2.34 -32.21
CA PRO A 71 -7.09 3.01 -31.40
C PRO A 71 -8.17 2.05 -30.85
N CYS A 72 -8.41 0.92 -31.52
CA CYS A 72 -9.39 -0.09 -31.12
C CYS A 72 -8.94 -1.00 -29.97
N MET A 73 -7.75 -0.79 -29.40
CA MET A 73 -7.15 -1.69 -28.43
C MET A 73 -7.31 -1.14 -26.99
N PRO A 74 -7.68 -1.97 -25.99
CA PRO A 74 -7.66 -1.54 -24.59
C PRO A 74 -6.24 -1.12 -24.17
N PRO A 75 -6.06 -0.14 -23.26
CA PRO A 75 -7.00 0.35 -22.23
C PRO A 75 -7.75 1.65 -22.57
N ILE A 76 -7.89 1.98 -23.86
CA ILE A 76 -8.46 3.25 -24.30
C ILE A 76 -9.98 3.23 -24.11
N LEU A 77 -10.47 3.59 -22.91
CA LEU A 77 -11.91 3.61 -22.61
C LEU A 77 -12.71 4.48 -23.59
N THR A 78 -12.10 5.55 -24.10
CA THR A 78 -12.74 6.48 -25.03
C THR A 78 -12.97 5.88 -26.41
N SER A 79 -12.17 4.90 -26.85
CA SER A 79 -12.34 4.32 -28.18
C SER A 79 -13.48 3.32 -28.24
N MET A 80 -13.74 2.58 -27.15
CA MET A 80 -14.85 1.63 -27.11
C MET A 80 -16.23 2.30 -27.13
N ILE A 81 -16.33 3.57 -26.74
CA ILE A 81 -17.61 4.30 -26.71
C ILE A 81 -17.93 4.93 -28.07
N TYR A 82 -16.92 5.41 -28.79
CA TYR A 82 -17.11 6.22 -30.00
C TYR A 82 -16.79 5.50 -31.31
N LEU A 83 -16.08 4.36 -31.28
CA LEU A 83 -15.62 3.66 -32.49
C LEU A 83 -16.25 2.28 -32.61
N GLU A 84 -16.89 2.04 -33.75
CA GLU A 84 -17.33 0.70 -34.16
C GLU A 84 -16.12 -0.13 -34.60
N CYS A 85 -15.38 -0.65 -33.64
CA CYS A 85 -14.25 -1.54 -33.89
C CYS A 85 -14.72 -2.98 -34.05
N LYS A 86 -14.63 -3.54 -35.27
CA LYS A 86 -14.98 -4.96 -35.52
C LYS A 86 -13.91 -5.93 -35.03
N SER A 87 -12.65 -5.51 -35.02
CA SER A 87 -11.52 -6.32 -34.56
C SER A 87 -10.46 -5.44 -33.89
N TRP A 88 -9.58 -6.05 -33.09
CA TRP A 88 -8.50 -5.35 -32.39
C TRP A 88 -7.44 -4.82 -33.35
N SER A 89 -7.33 -5.44 -34.52
CA SER A 89 -6.47 -5.01 -35.61
C SER A 89 -7.09 -3.93 -36.49
N ASP A 90 -8.37 -3.63 -36.31
CA ASP A 90 -9.06 -2.61 -37.08
C ASP A 90 -8.51 -1.23 -36.72
N HIS A 91 -8.39 -0.38 -37.72
CA HIS A 91 -7.92 0.98 -37.51
C HIS A 91 -9.07 1.91 -37.14
N GLY A 92 -10.33 1.46 -37.31
CA GLY A 92 -11.51 2.31 -37.33
C GLY A 92 -11.39 3.27 -38.51
N HIS A 93 -12.45 3.50 -39.27
CA HIS A 93 -12.43 4.41 -40.44
C HIS A 93 -12.32 5.91 -40.03
N THR A 94 -11.48 6.22 -39.05
CA THR A 94 -11.17 7.55 -38.52
C THR A 94 -10.02 8.21 -39.26
N GLY A 95 -10.17 9.51 -39.53
CA GLY A 95 -9.09 10.32 -40.06
C GLY A 95 -7.91 10.45 -39.09
N ILE A 96 -6.71 10.67 -39.64
CA ILE A 96 -5.46 10.79 -38.86
C ILE A 96 -5.52 11.90 -37.79
N MET A 97 -6.21 13.01 -38.07
CA MET A 97 -6.38 14.12 -37.13
C MET A 97 -7.13 13.71 -35.87
N PHE A 98 -8.18 12.89 -36.02
CA PHE A 98 -8.95 12.38 -34.89
C PHE A 98 -8.11 11.43 -34.03
N ARG A 99 -7.32 10.56 -34.65
CA ARG A 99 -6.40 9.66 -33.94
C ARG A 99 -5.31 10.41 -33.17
N LEU A 100 -4.74 11.45 -33.77
CA LEU A 100 -3.78 12.31 -33.10
C LEU A 100 -4.41 13.01 -31.88
N GLY A 101 -5.64 13.52 -32.02
CA GLY A 101 -6.39 14.12 -30.92
C GLY A 101 -6.63 13.14 -29.76
N ILE A 102 -7.11 11.91 -30.06
CA ILE A 102 -7.31 10.86 -29.05
C ILE A 102 -5.98 10.48 -28.40
N SER A 103 -4.91 10.34 -29.17
CA SER A 103 -3.57 10.00 -28.66
C SER A 103 -3.06 11.04 -27.67
N ILE A 104 -3.21 12.34 -27.98
CA ILE A 104 -2.79 13.43 -27.10
C ILE A 104 -3.64 13.43 -25.82
N LEU A 105 -4.96 13.36 -25.95
CA LEU A 105 -5.87 13.35 -24.80
C LEU A 105 -5.62 12.14 -23.89
N THR A 106 -5.48 10.95 -24.49
CA THR A 106 -5.21 9.72 -23.74
C THR A 106 -3.85 9.81 -23.06
N GLY A 107 -2.79 10.23 -23.76
CA GLY A 107 -1.47 10.45 -23.14
C GLY A 107 -1.52 11.45 -21.98
N TYR A 108 -2.26 12.55 -22.12
CA TYR A 108 -2.44 13.54 -21.05
C TYR A 108 -3.16 12.96 -19.83
N THR A 109 -4.29 12.28 -20.04
CA THR A 109 -5.06 11.65 -18.95
C THR A 109 -4.26 10.60 -18.20
N TRP A 110 -3.48 9.78 -18.91
CA TRP A 110 -2.60 8.79 -18.28
C TRP A 110 -1.41 9.42 -17.57
N THR A 111 -0.85 10.52 -18.08
CA THR A 111 0.18 11.30 -17.37
C THR A 111 -0.39 11.83 -16.05
N LEU A 112 -1.59 12.39 -16.07
CA LEU A 112 -2.24 12.90 -14.87
C LEU A 112 -2.53 11.76 -13.88
N ALA A 113 -3.11 10.65 -14.34
CA ALA A 113 -3.42 9.50 -13.50
C ALA A 113 -2.16 8.89 -12.85
N THR A 114 -1.10 8.67 -13.62
CA THR A 114 0.17 8.13 -13.12
C THR A 114 0.85 9.09 -12.15
N ALA A 115 0.88 10.39 -12.46
CA ALA A 115 1.43 11.41 -11.56
C ALA A 115 0.65 11.47 -10.24
N THR A 116 -0.69 11.47 -10.29
CA THR A 116 -1.53 11.44 -9.09
C THR A 116 -1.28 10.17 -8.26
N ALA A 117 -1.17 9.01 -8.89
CA ALA A 117 -0.87 7.75 -8.19
C ALA A 117 0.50 7.78 -7.49
N VAL A 118 1.54 8.26 -8.18
CA VAL A 118 2.89 8.40 -7.62
C VAL A 118 2.90 9.39 -6.47
N VAL A 119 2.26 10.56 -6.63
CA VAL A 119 2.11 11.54 -5.55
C VAL A 119 1.36 10.93 -4.37
N ALA A 120 0.29 10.17 -4.62
CA ALA A 120 -0.48 9.56 -3.55
C ALA A 120 0.36 8.56 -2.74
N VAL A 121 1.12 7.70 -3.40
CA VAL A 121 2.02 6.73 -2.73
C VAL A 121 3.15 7.46 -2.01
N VAL A 122 3.83 8.42 -2.65
CA VAL A 122 4.99 9.09 -2.05
C VAL A 122 4.59 10.00 -0.90
N VAL A 123 3.61 10.88 -1.12
CA VAL A 123 3.22 11.91 -0.15
C VAL A 123 2.34 11.35 0.95
N PHE A 124 1.35 10.51 0.63
CA PHE A 124 0.46 10.00 1.68
C PHE A 124 1.04 8.78 2.40
N LEU A 125 1.62 7.79 1.69
CA LEU A 125 2.13 6.60 2.38
C LEU A 125 3.56 6.78 2.91
N LEU A 126 4.49 7.19 2.05
CA LEU A 126 5.92 7.11 2.36
C LEU A 126 6.43 8.27 3.21
N TYR A 127 5.94 9.50 2.97
CA TYR A 127 6.43 10.67 3.68
C TYR A 127 6.16 10.62 5.21
N PRO A 128 4.95 10.29 5.70
CA PRO A 128 4.72 10.20 7.14
C PRO A 128 5.54 9.09 7.80
N VAL A 129 5.87 8.03 7.06
CA VAL A 129 6.71 6.92 7.52
C VAL A 129 8.15 7.39 7.74
N GLU A 130 8.71 8.18 6.83
CA GLU A 130 10.05 8.78 7.04
C GLU A 130 10.08 9.70 8.23
N VAL A 131 9.10 10.60 8.33
CA VAL A 131 9.07 11.54 9.45
C VAL A 131 9.03 10.78 10.77
N LYS A 132 8.28 9.67 10.86
CA LYS A 132 8.30 8.78 12.03
C LYS A 132 9.67 8.13 12.24
N LEU A 133 10.29 7.56 11.20
CA LEU A 133 11.60 6.90 11.30
C LEU A 133 12.70 7.86 11.75
N ILE A 134 12.79 9.05 11.15
CA ILE A 134 13.78 10.07 11.51
C ILE A 134 13.60 10.48 12.97
N ASN A 135 12.37 10.79 13.40
CA ASN A 135 12.09 11.15 14.79
C ASN A 135 12.44 10.01 15.76
N LEU A 136 12.19 8.77 15.37
CA LEU A 136 12.51 7.59 16.17
C LEU A 136 14.02 7.38 16.30
N GLN A 137 14.78 7.54 15.22
CA GLN A 137 16.24 7.45 15.24
C GLN A 137 16.86 8.53 16.12
N VAL A 138 16.40 9.78 15.99
CA VAL A 138 16.83 10.90 16.84
C VAL A 138 16.53 10.58 18.30
N LEU A 139 15.32 10.11 18.62
CA LEU A 139 14.95 9.73 19.98
C LEU A 139 15.82 8.59 20.53
N LYS A 140 16.12 7.58 19.70
CA LYS A 140 17.01 6.46 20.06
C LYS A 140 18.41 6.96 20.43
N GLN A 141 18.97 7.89 19.67
CA GLN A 141 20.28 8.48 19.97
C GLN A 141 20.26 9.23 21.30
N TYR A 142 19.22 10.05 21.57
CA TYR A 142 19.07 10.75 22.84
C TYR A 142 19.02 9.78 24.04
N ILE A 143 18.26 8.68 23.93
CA ILE A 143 18.14 7.67 25.00
C ILE A 143 19.43 6.87 25.22
N LEU A 144 20.26 6.74 24.18
CA LEU A 144 21.55 6.05 24.29
C LEU A 144 22.62 6.95 24.89
N GLN A 145 22.57 8.25 24.64
CA GLN A 145 23.59 9.21 25.07
C GLN A 145 23.39 9.73 26.51
N GLU A 146 22.16 9.85 27.01
CA GLU A 146 21.91 10.27 28.40
C GLU A 146 21.86 9.06 29.36
N ASP A 147 22.65 9.10 30.45
CA ASP A 147 22.69 8.09 31.55
C ASP A 147 21.42 8.05 32.43
N GLY A 148 20.41 8.84 32.06
CA GLY A 148 19.11 8.90 32.69
C GLY A 148 18.04 9.29 31.68
N LEU A 149 16.83 8.76 31.85
CA LEU A 149 15.69 9.18 31.05
C LEU A 149 15.29 10.61 31.46
N SER A 150 15.64 11.60 30.65
CA SER A 150 15.13 12.96 30.79
C SER A 150 13.65 13.04 30.41
N TYR A 151 12.89 13.89 31.11
CA TYR A 151 11.50 14.21 30.79
C TYR A 151 11.32 14.67 29.32
N SER A 152 12.37 15.27 28.74
CA SER A 152 12.42 15.69 27.34
C SER A 152 12.24 14.52 26.36
N GLY A 153 12.83 13.35 26.63
CA GLY A 153 12.70 12.16 25.76
C GLY A 153 11.26 11.63 25.73
N VAL A 154 10.59 11.66 26.88
CA VAL A 154 9.18 11.28 27.03
C VAL A 154 8.27 12.23 26.23
N ALA A 155 8.51 13.54 26.29
CA ALA A 155 7.75 14.52 25.52
C ALA A 155 7.89 14.30 24.00
N LYS A 156 9.12 14.04 23.51
CA LYS A 156 9.36 13.73 22.09
C LYS A 156 8.66 12.45 21.63
N TYR A 157 8.63 11.41 22.45
CA TYR A 157 7.87 10.19 22.12
C TYR A 157 6.36 10.47 22.00
N ARG A 158 5.80 11.37 22.82
CA ARG A 158 4.39 11.76 22.73
C ARG A 158 4.09 12.49 21.41
N THR A 159 5.00 13.31 20.91
CA THR A 159 4.86 13.91 19.57
C THR A 159 4.83 12.85 18.47
N LEU A 160 5.66 11.81 18.57
CA LEU A 160 5.65 10.69 17.62
C LEU A 160 4.33 9.91 17.68
N GLN A 161 3.75 9.74 18.86
CA GLN A 161 2.41 9.15 19.01
C GLN A 161 1.33 10.03 18.35
N LEU A 162 1.36 11.34 18.56
CA LEU A 162 0.43 12.27 17.91
C LEU A 162 0.54 12.21 16.38
N LEU A 163 1.77 12.18 15.85
CA LEU A 163 2.00 12.02 14.42
C LEU A 163 1.46 10.68 13.91
N SER A 164 1.56 9.62 14.70
CA SER A 164 0.98 8.33 14.33
C SER A 164 -0.54 8.30 14.37
N THR A 165 -1.15 8.97 15.34
CA THR A 165 -2.60 9.14 15.40
C THR A 165 -3.09 9.93 14.21
N LEU A 166 -2.44 11.04 13.86
CA LEU A 166 -2.79 11.83 12.68
C LEU A 166 -2.68 11.00 11.40
N HIS A 167 -1.59 10.25 11.24
CA HIS A 167 -1.42 9.36 10.08
C HIS A 167 -2.52 8.28 10.02
N ASN A 168 -2.89 7.67 11.15
CA ASN A 168 -4.00 6.72 11.21
C ASN A 168 -5.36 7.36 10.89
N LEU A 169 -5.58 8.62 11.27
CA LEU A 169 -6.80 9.35 10.92
C LEU A 169 -6.87 9.63 9.41
N THR A 170 -5.75 9.96 8.77
CA THR A 170 -5.68 10.16 7.32
C THR A 170 -5.95 8.85 6.55
N PHE A 171 -5.51 7.71 7.08
CA PHE A 171 -5.73 6.38 6.49
C PHE A 171 -6.89 5.61 7.12
N GLN A 172 -7.76 6.31 7.85
CA GLN A 172 -8.97 5.69 8.35
C GLN A 172 -9.82 5.22 7.15
N PRO A 173 -10.58 4.11 7.29
CA PRO A 173 -11.55 3.73 6.27
C PRO A 173 -12.42 4.92 5.86
N PRO A 174 -12.62 5.13 4.54
CA PRO A 174 -12.36 4.18 3.45
C PRO A 174 -11.01 4.32 2.74
N ALA A 175 -10.16 5.30 3.09
CA ALA A 175 -9.01 5.69 2.28
C ALA A 175 -8.01 4.55 2.03
N MET A 176 -7.61 3.83 3.07
CA MET A 176 -6.67 2.71 2.96
C MET A 176 -7.24 1.55 2.14
N ILE A 177 -8.53 1.24 2.31
CA ILE A 177 -9.23 0.17 1.60
C ILE A 177 -9.31 0.50 0.11
N ILE A 178 -9.68 1.74 -0.24
CA ILE A 178 -9.73 2.21 -1.62
C ILE A 178 -8.34 2.10 -2.26
N LEU A 179 -7.29 2.55 -1.57
CA LEU A 179 -5.93 2.52 -2.10
C LEU A 179 -5.43 1.09 -2.33
N VAL A 180 -5.54 0.21 -1.33
CA VAL A 180 -5.12 -1.19 -1.41
C VAL A 180 -5.97 -1.93 -2.45
N GLY A 181 -7.29 -1.79 -2.39
CA GLY A 181 -8.23 -2.45 -3.28
C GLY A 181 -8.05 -2.04 -4.74
N ALA A 182 -7.84 -0.75 -5.02
CA ALA A 182 -7.56 -0.28 -6.38
C ALA A 182 -6.29 -0.92 -6.95
N VAL A 183 -5.23 -1.02 -6.15
CA VAL A 183 -3.96 -1.64 -6.59
C VAL A 183 -4.15 -3.15 -6.84
N ILE A 184 -4.83 -3.88 -5.95
CA ILE A 184 -5.15 -5.31 -6.12
C ILE A 184 -5.94 -5.55 -7.41
N VAL A 185 -6.99 -4.76 -7.64
CA VAL A 185 -7.84 -4.85 -8.83
C VAL A 185 -7.03 -4.60 -10.09
N CYS A 186 -6.27 -3.51 -10.14
CA CYS A 186 -5.46 -3.15 -11.30
C CYS A 186 -4.40 -4.22 -11.61
N GLU A 187 -3.76 -4.77 -10.58
CA GLU A 187 -2.74 -5.82 -10.75
C GLU A 187 -3.38 -7.12 -11.26
N SER A 188 -4.49 -7.53 -10.65
CA SER A 188 -5.23 -8.74 -11.06
C SER A 188 -5.73 -8.62 -12.50
N ALA A 189 -6.24 -7.45 -12.89
CA ALA A 189 -6.67 -7.18 -14.26
C ALA A 189 -5.50 -7.24 -15.25
N ALA A 190 -4.35 -6.64 -14.91
CA ALA A 190 -3.16 -6.68 -15.75
C ALA A 190 -2.64 -8.13 -15.93
N LEU A 191 -2.56 -8.90 -14.84
CA LEU A 191 -2.15 -10.31 -14.87
C LEU A 191 -3.14 -11.19 -15.66
N TYR A 192 -4.44 -10.96 -15.47
CA TYR A 192 -5.49 -11.67 -16.21
C TYR A 192 -5.33 -11.46 -17.72
N ILE A 193 -5.12 -10.22 -18.16
CA ILE A 193 -4.88 -9.90 -19.58
C ILE A 193 -3.57 -10.55 -20.06
N LEU A 194 -2.51 -10.56 -19.26
CA LEU A 194 -1.27 -11.24 -19.65
C LEU A 194 -1.46 -12.73 -19.86
N ILE A 195 -2.24 -13.40 -19.00
CA ILE A 195 -2.44 -14.86 -19.05
C ILE A 195 -3.39 -15.23 -20.19
N THR A 196 -4.58 -14.63 -20.24
CA THR A 196 -5.64 -15.00 -21.19
C THR A 196 -5.34 -14.56 -22.62
N SER A 197 -4.62 -13.45 -22.75
CA SER A 197 -4.49 -12.74 -24.02
C SER A 197 -3.10 -12.88 -24.65
N ALA A 198 -2.20 -13.68 -24.06
CA ALA A 198 -0.83 -13.92 -24.54
C ALA A 198 -0.74 -14.32 -26.02
N ASN A 199 -1.70 -15.08 -26.53
CA ASN A 199 -1.68 -15.59 -27.91
C ASN A 199 -2.45 -14.72 -28.91
N ILE A 200 -3.29 -13.81 -28.42
CA ILE A 200 -4.22 -13.00 -29.24
C ILE A 200 -3.70 -11.56 -29.38
N VAL A 201 -3.02 -11.07 -28.35
CA VAL A 201 -2.63 -9.67 -28.21
C VAL A 201 -1.26 -9.40 -28.84
N PRO A 202 -1.15 -8.35 -29.68
CA PRO A 202 0.13 -7.85 -30.17
C PRO A 202 1.20 -7.71 -29.08
N ILE A 203 2.42 -8.16 -29.40
CA ILE A 203 3.59 -8.11 -28.52
C ILE A 203 3.78 -6.75 -27.82
N PRO A 204 3.61 -5.58 -28.48
CA PRO A 204 3.77 -4.28 -27.81
C PRO A 204 2.82 -4.07 -26.63
N VAL A 205 1.59 -4.57 -26.71
CA VAL A 205 0.61 -4.44 -25.64
C VAL A 205 0.89 -5.43 -24.51
N LEU A 206 1.34 -6.64 -24.84
CA LEU A 206 1.83 -7.58 -23.83
C LEU A 206 2.99 -6.97 -23.03
N ILE A 207 3.97 -6.34 -23.69
CA ILE A 207 5.07 -5.66 -23.01
C ILE A 207 4.56 -4.55 -22.07
N LEU A 208 3.58 -3.74 -22.52
CA LEU A 208 2.98 -2.71 -21.69
C LEU A 208 2.32 -3.31 -20.43
N PHE A 209 1.52 -4.38 -20.58
CA PHE A 209 0.87 -5.01 -19.42
C PHE A 209 1.88 -5.67 -18.48
N VAL A 210 2.99 -6.24 -18.99
CA VAL A 210 4.08 -6.74 -18.14
C VAL A 210 4.69 -5.60 -17.33
N LEU A 211 4.96 -4.45 -17.95
CA LEU A 211 5.50 -3.28 -17.26
C LEU A 211 4.54 -2.79 -16.17
N VAL A 212 3.25 -2.66 -16.49
CA VAL A 212 2.21 -2.25 -15.53
C VAL A 212 2.10 -3.24 -14.37
N ALA A 213 2.07 -4.56 -14.65
CA ALA A 213 2.00 -5.59 -13.62
C ALA A 213 3.23 -5.54 -12.70
N LEU A 214 4.43 -5.36 -13.25
CA LEU A 214 5.64 -5.21 -12.45
C LEU A 214 5.60 -3.93 -11.58
N GLU A 215 5.18 -2.80 -12.13
CA GLU A 215 5.06 -1.55 -11.38
C GLU A 215 4.08 -1.69 -10.20
N LEU A 216 2.91 -2.30 -10.43
CA LEU A 216 1.93 -2.54 -9.37
C LEU A 216 2.45 -3.51 -8.30
N LEU A 217 3.15 -4.57 -8.71
CA LEU A 217 3.81 -5.51 -7.79
C LEU A 217 4.84 -4.78 -6.90
N PHE A 218 5.62 -3.86 -7.45
CA PHE A 218 6.55 -3.03 -6.67
C PHE A 218 5.82 -2.09 -5.70
N VAL A 219 4.72 -1.48 -6.14
CA VAL A 219 3.86 -0.61 -5.32
C VAL A 219 3.22 -1.36 -4.14
N ILE A 220 2.97 -2.67 -4.28
CA ILE A 220 2.52 -3.52 -3.16
C ILE A 220 3.69 -3.97 -2.29
N ALA A 221 4.77 -4.45 -2.89
CA ALA A 221 5.84 -5.11 -2.13
C ALA A 221 6.67 -4.13 -1.29
N VAL A 222 6.98 -2.95 -1.84
CA VAL A 222 7.98 -2.05 -1.23
C VAL A 222 7.36 -1.13 -0.15
N PRO A 223 6.34 -0.29 -0.44
CA PRO A 223 5.74 0.61 0.55
C PRO A 223 5.22 -0.11 1.80
N PHE A 224 4.52 -1.23 1.63
CA PHE A 224 3.97 -1.99 2.77
C PHE A 224 5.05 -2.59 3.67
N LYS A 225 6.16 -3.02 3.07
CA LYS A 225 7.31 -3.50 3.84
C LYS A 225 7.98 -2.37 4.63
N ILE A 226 8.09 -1.17 4.04
CA ILE A 226 8.65 0.01 4.72
C ILE A 226 7.72 0.47 5.86
N MET A 227 6.40 0.47 5.64
CA MET A 227 5.39 0.84 6.63
C MET A 227 5.45 -0.01 7.91
N ALA A 228 5.96 -1.25 7.83
CA ALA A 228 6.14 -2.13 8.99
C ALA A 228 7.38 -1.77 9.84
N ILE A 229 8.38 -1.06 9.30
CA ILE A 229 9.65 -0.76 9.99
C ILE A 229 9.44 0.15 11.21
N PRO A 230 8.74 1.30 11.13
CA PRO A 230 8.51 2.18 12.29
C PRO A 230 7.85 1.44 13.46
N TYR A 231 6.98 0.47 13.16
CA TYR A 231 6.32 -0.32 14.19
C TYR A 231 7.33 -1.16 14.97
N VAL A 232 8.14 -1.96 14.27
CA VAL A 232 9.17 -2.83 14.89
C VAL A 232 10.17 -1.99 15.69
N ASP A 233 10.65 -0.89 15.11
CA ASP A 233 11.61 -0.01 15.77
C ASP A 233 11.01 0.68 17.00
N SER A 234 9.73 1.08 16.94
CA SER A 234 9.07 1.74 18.07
C SER A 234 8.84 0.78 19.24
N ALA A 235 8.51 -0.48 18.94
CA ALA A 235 8.37 -1.53 19.95
C ALA A 235 9.71 -1.84 20.62
N ALA A 236 10.78 -2.00 19.84
CA ALA A 236 12.12 -2.23 20.36
C ALA A 236 12.64 -1.06 21.21
N LEU A 237 12.34 0.18 20.78
CA LEU A 237 12.66 1.38 21.54
C LEU A 237 11.89 1.43 22.86
N LEU A 238 10.60 1.11 22.86
CA LEU A 238 9.78 1.10 24.06
C LEU A 238 10.26 0.04 25.07
N GLU A 239 10.67 -1.14 24.63
CA GLU A 239 11.28 -2.15 25.49
C GLU A 239 12.63 -1.70 26.08
N THR A 240 13.42 -0.95 25.30
CA THR A 240 14.68 -0.36 25.79
C THR A 240 14.40 0.73 26.82
N LEU A 241 13.39 1.56 26.58
CA LEU A 241 12.91 2.57 27.53
C LEU A 241 12.42 1.95 28.84
N LYS A 242 11.63 0.88 28.77
CA LYS A 242 11.17 0.14 29.96
C LYS A 242 12.33 -0.42 30.79
N ARG A 243 13.38 -0.94 30.13
CA ARG A 243 14.57 -1.48 30.79
C ARG A 243 15.44 -0.40 31.43
N LYS A 244 15.62 0.75 30.77
CA LYS A 244 16.42 1.89 31.29
C LYS A 244 15.67 2.77 32.31
N ALA A 245 14.35 2.64 32.43
CA ALA A 245 13.55 3.47 33.32
C ALA A 245 13.87 3.20 34.81
N LYS A 246 14.64 4.10 35.43
CA LYS A 246 14.94 4.06 36.87
C LYS A 246 13.74 4.49 37.74
N SER A 247 12.89 5.40 37.25
CA SER A 247 11.76 5.93 38.03
C SER A 247 10.48 5.13 37.81
N LYS A 248 9.68 4.95 38.88
CA LYS A 248 8.36 4.31 38.81
C LYS A 248 7.41 5.05 37.85
N LEU A 249 7.50 6.38 37.79
CA LEU A 249 6.68 7.22 36.92
C LEU A 249 7.01 7.00 35.44
N ILE A 250 8.30 6.96 35.08
CA ILE A 250 8.73 6.70 33.71
C ILE A 250 8.35 5.28 33.28
N LYS A 251 8.49 4.30 34.18
CA LYS A 251 8.08 2.91 33.91
C LYS A 251 6.56 2.82 33.68
N LYS A 252 5.75 3.53 34.48
CA LYS A 252 4.29 3.63 34.29
C LYS A 252 3.95 4.32 32.97
N PHE A 253 4.67 5.39 32.62
CA PHE A 253 4.50 6.11 31.35
C PHE A 253 4.82 5.21 30.15
N ALA A 254 5.98 4.56 30.13
CA ALA A 254 6.38 3.63 29.08
C ALA A 254 5.41 2.43 28.96
N LYS A 255 4.77 2.02 30.07
CA LYS A 255 3.70 1.01 30.04
C LYS A 255 2.40 1.54 29.45
N SER A 256 2.06 2.81 29.66
CA SER A 256 0.86 3.44 29.10
C SER A 256 0.95 3.76 27.60
N CYS A 257 2.18 3.88 27.07
CA CYS A 257 2.40 4.24 25.69
C CYS A 257 2.24 3.03 24.76
N PRO A 258 1.24 2.97 23.87
CA PRO A 258 1.22 1.97 22.82
C PRO A 258 2.38 2.21 21.83
N PRO A 259 2.91 1.15 21.21
CA PRO A 259 3.81 1.28 20.07
C PRO A 259 3.09 1.94 18.89
N SER A 260 3.84 2.58 17.99
CA SER A 260 3.29 3.25 16.82
C SER A 260 2.76 2.22 15.83
N LYS A 261 1.47 1.88 15.95
CA LYS A 261 0.79 0.93 15.09
C LYS A 261 0.05 1.64 13.98
N LEU A 262 0.32 1.28 12.72
CA LEU A 262 -0.52 1.64 11.58
C LEU A 262 -1.64 0.60 11.47
N SER A 263 -2.88 1.04 11.62
CA SER A 263 -4.07 0.17 11.50
C SER A 263 -4.49 0.09 10.04
N LEU A 264 -4.87 -1.10 9.56
CA LEU A 264 -5.45 -1.29 8.22
C LEU A 264 -6.96 -0.99 8.16
N GLY A 265 -7.56 -0.62 9.29
CA GLY A 265 -9.00 -0.38 9.42
C GLY A 265 -9.75 -1.55 10.07
N ASP A 266 -9.28 -2.77 9.84
CA ASP A 266 -9.84 -4.03 10.37
C ASP A 266 -9.42 -4.35 11.82
N GLY A 267 -8.78 -3.38 12.49
CA GLY A 267 -8.16 -3.57 13.80
C GLY A 267 -6.87 -4.40 13.76
N LYS A 268 -6.46 -4.93 12.61
CA LYS A 268 -5.15 -5.55 12.43
C LYS A 268 -4.10 -4.49 12.10
N PHE A 269 -2.86 -4.86 12.38
CA PHE A 269 -1.71 -3.98 12.23
C PHE A 269 -0.91 -4.37 11.01
N VAL A 270 -0.31 -3.37 10.36
CA VAL A 270 0.58 -3.59 9.22
C VAL A 270 1.83 -4.32 9.70
N ALA A 271 1.82 -5.64 9.54
CA ALA A 271 2.96 -6.50 9.79
C ALA A 271 3.79 -6.68 8.51
N ARG A 272 5.00 -7.21 8.65
CA ARG A 272 5.86 -7.58 7.50
C ARG A 272 5.18 -8.56 6.53
N ALA A 273 4.23 -9.36 7.01
CA ALA A 273 3.46 -10.30 6.20
C ALA A 273 2.29 -9.65 5.43
N THR A 274 1.96 -8.38 5.69
CA THR A 274 0.81 -7.71 5.04
C THR A 274 0.96 -7.67 3.52
N SER A 275 2.17 -7.43 3.01
CA SER A 275 2.41 -7.45 1.56
C SER A 275 2.12 -8.82 0.94
N LEU A 276 2.42 -9.91 1.67
CA LEU A 276 2.13 -11.27 1.23
C LEU A 276 0.63 -11.55 1.24
N VAL A 277 -0.10 -11.06 2.26
CA VAL A 277 -1.56 -11.17 2.33
C VAL A 277 -2.23 -10.43 1.19
N ILE A 278 -1.78 -9.20 0.87
CA ILE A 278 -2.28 -8.43 -0.26
C ILE A 278 -2.03 -9.18 -1.57
N MET A 279 -0.80 -9.69 -1.77
CA MET A 279 -0.45 -10.46 -2.98
C MET A 279 -1.28 -11.76 -3.09
N ASN A 280 -1.56 -12.43 -1.97
CA ASN A 280 -2.44 -13.60 -1.96
C ASN A 280 -3.87 -13.23 -2.42
N HIS A 281 -4.39 -12.08 -1.97
CA HIS A 281 -5.69 -11.59 -2.46
C HIS A 281 -5.66 -11.22 -3.94
N THR A 282 -4.57 -10.69 -4.48
CA THR A 282 -4.39 -10.51 -5.93
C THR A 282 -4.49 -11.86 -6.66
N VAL A 283 -3.82 -12.91 -6.17
CA VAL A 283 -3.89 -14.24 -6.79
C VAL A 283 -5.30 -14.84 -6.68
N GLU A 284 -5.97 -14.72 -5.54
CA GLU A 284 -7.35 -15.18 -5.36
C GLU A 284 -8.31 -14.48 -6.33
N LEU A 285 -8.17 -13.16 -6.49
CA LEU A 285 -8.98 -12.40 -7.45
C LEU A 285 -8.66 -12.82 -8.88
N LEU A 286 -7.39 -13.02 -9.23
CA LEU A 286 -6.96 -13.52 -10.53
C LEU A 286 -7.55 -14.90 -10.84
N VAL A 287 -7.49 -15.85 -9.91
CA VAL A 287 -8.11 -17.18 -10.07
C VAL A 287 -9.61 -17.06 -10.25
N THR A 288 -10.26 -16.20 -9.47
CA THR A 288 -11.70 -15.93 -9.61
C THR A 288 -12.01 -15.38 -11.01
N LEU A 289 -11.21 -14.45 -11.52
CA LEU A 289 -11.38 -13.91 -12.88
C LEU A 289 -11.18 -14.97 -13.97
N MET A 290 -10.21 -15.89 -13.79
CA MET A 290 -10.01 -17.00 -14.71
C MET A 290 -11.18 -18.01 -14.68
N LEU A 291 -11.73 -18.32 -13.50
CA LEU A 291 -12.83 -19.28 -13.37
C LEU A 291 -14.16 -18.77 -13.94
N ILE A 292 -14.33 -17.46 -14.10
CA ILE A 292 -15.58 -16.90 -14.61
C ILE A 292 -15.73 -17.11 -16.13
N ASP A 293 -14.67 -17.47 -16.88
CA ASP A 293 -14.54 -18.01 -18.26
C ASP A 293 -15.47 -17.52 -19.42
N ASP A 294 -16.54 -16.75 -19.19
CA ASP A 294 -17.51 -16.24 -20.19
C ASP A 294 -17.26 -14.77 -20.57
N PHE A 295 -16.00 -14.35 -20.55
CA PHE A 295 -15.54 -12.95 -20.60
C PHE A 295 -15.59 -12.29 -21.99
N GLY A 296 -16.70 -12.45 -22.73
CA GLY A 296 -17.02 -11.63 -23.92
C GLY A 296 -17.63 -10.26 -23.60
N ARG A 297 -18.19 -10.07 -22.39
CA ARG A 297 -18.87 -8.82 -21.96
C ARG A 297 -18.18 -7.92 -20.90
N PRO A 298 -16.90 -8.05 -20.51
CA PRO A 298 -16.66 -8.02 -19.07
C PRO A 298 -15.93 -6.78 -18.55
N PHE A 299 -15.39 -5.87 -19.36
CA PHE A 299 -14.66 -4.72 -18.79
C PHE A 299 -15.57 -3.76 -18.01
N ASN A 300 -16.78 -3.51 -18.52
CA ASN A 300 -17.76 -2.66 -17.83
C ASN A 300 -18.34 -3.35 -16.60
N GLU A 301 -18.59 -4.66 -16.68
CA GLU A 301 -19.03 -5.45 -15.53
C GLU A 301 -17.91 -5.64 -14.51
N MET A 302 -16.64 -5.68 -14.92
CA MET A 302 -15.48 -5.79 -14.05
C MET A 302 -15.25 -4.49 -13.28
N LEU A 303 -15.39 -3.32 -13.92
CA LEU A 303 -15.40 -2.04 -13.20
C LEU A 303 -16.56 -1.98 -12.19
N CYS A 304 -17.74 -2.45 -12.56
CA CYS A 304 -18.90 -2.54 -11.67
C CYS A 304 -18.70 -3.58 -10.54
N PHE A 305 -18.05 -4.71 -10.84
CA PHE A 305 -17.68 -5.77 -9.89
C PHE A 305 -16.62 -5.28 -8.92
N CYS A 306 -15.66 -4.48 -9.38
CA CYS A 306 -14.67 -3.86 -8.53
C CYS A 306 -15.32 -2.81 -7.63
N CYS A 307 -16.28 -2.01 -8.14
CA CYS A 307 -17.06 -1.11 -7.30
C CYS A 307 -17.90 -1.86 -6.25
N THR A 308 -18.57 -2.95 -6.62
CA THR A 308 -19.41 -3.74 -5.70
C THR A 308 -18.60 -4.60 -4.73
N THR A 309 -17.45 -5.13 -5.16
CA THR A 309 -16.52 -5.88 -4.29
C THR A 309 -15.85 -4.93 -3.32
N LEU A 310 -15.37 -3.76 -3.80
CA LEU A 310 -14.85 -2.71 -2.94
C LEU A 310 -15.93 -2.20 -2.00
N GLU A 311 -17.18 -2.05 -2.46
CA GLU A 311 -18.32 -1.71 -1.62
C GLU A 311 -18.60 -2.81 -0.60
N SER A 312 -18.51 -4.09 -0.96
CA SER A 312 -18.74 -5.21 -0.04
C SER A 312 -17.64 -5.32 1.02
N LEU A 313 -16.39 -5.06 0.64
CA LEU A 313 -15.23 -4.96 1.54
C LEU A 313 -15.40 -3.75 2.46
N MET A 314 -15.70 -2.58 1.91
CA MET A 314 -15.96 -1.37 2.69
C MET A 314 -17.16 -1.56 3.62
N ARG A 315 -18.24 -2.21 3.16
CA ARG A 315 -19.45 -2.45 3.96
C ARG A 315 -19.17 -3.45 5.06
N ARG A 316 -18.48 -4.58 4.80
CA ARG A 316 -18.08 -5.53 5.85
C ARG A 316 -17.21 -4.87 6.90
N GLU A 317 -16.19 -4.12 6.49
CA GLU A 317 -15.27 -3.43 7.41
C GLU A 317 -15.96 -2.30 8.18
N PHE A 318 -16.81 -1.52 7.53
CA PHE A 318 -17.58 -0.45 8.17
C PHE A 318 -18.60 -1.00 9.16
N TYR A 319 -19.30 -2.09 8.84
CA TYR A 319 -20.19 -2.78 9.79
C TYR A 319 -19.39 -3.34 10.97
N HIS A 320 -18.22 -3.94 10.74
CA HIS A 320 -17.37 -4.43 11.83
C HIS A 320 -16.76 -3.31 12.68
N GLN A 321 -16.50 -2.13 12.14
CA GLN A 321 -16.03 -0.98 12.92
C GLN A 321 -17.15 -0.32 13.72
N GLN A 322 -18.34 -0.17 13.12
CA GLN A 322 -19.45 0.56 13.72
C GLN A 322 -20.25 -0.29 14.72
N TYR A 323 -20.37 -1.59 14.44
CA TYR A 323 -21.06 -2.57 15.28
C TYR A 323 -20.08 -3.59 15.87
N GLY A 324 -18.81 -3.20 16.04
CA GLY A 324 -17.73 -4.07 16.51
C GLY A 324 -18.22 -5.04 17.56
N ASP A 325 -17.92 -6.32 17.33
CA ASP A 325 -18.30 -7.45 18.18
C ASP A 325 -18.15 -6.99 19.63
N ASP A 326 -19.30 -6.79 20.27
CA ASP A 326 -19.45 -6.04 21.50
C ASP A 326 -18.34 -6.50 22.44
N LYS A 327 -17.48 -5.57 22.87
CA LYS A 327 -16.30 -5.91 23.68
C LYS A 327 -16.74 -6.68 24.93
N ASP A 328 -17.96 -6.40 25.38
CA ASP A 328 -18.67 -7.08 26.46
C ASP A 328 -19.07 -8.53 26.15
N ASN A 329 -19.15 -8.94 24.88
CA ASN A 329 -19.42 -10.31 24.46
C ASN A 329 -18.14 -11.16 24.39
N VAL A 330 -17.02 -10.56 23.99
CA VAL A 330 -15.70 -11.23 24.05
C VAL A 330 -15.27 -11.41 25.51
N ASP A 331 -15.39 -10.37 26.34
CA ASP A 331 -15.10 -10.48 27.78
C ASP A 331 -16.07 -11.44 28.48
N ARG A 332 -17.37 -11.46 28.13
CA ARG A 332 -18.31 -12.50 28.63
C ARG A 332 -17.97 -13.90 28.17
N LYS A 333 -17.50 -14.11 26.93
CA LYS A 333 -17.07 -15.43 26.44
C LYS A 333 -15.81 -15.91 27.15
N VAL A 334 -14.85 -15.01 27.41
CA VAL A 334 -13.64 -15.33 28.19
C VAL A 334 -14.00 -15.65 29.65
N ILE A 335 -14.89 -14.86 30.28
CA ILE A 335 -15.37 -15.13 31.64
C ILE A 335 -16.15 -16.46 31.70
N ARG A 336 -17.00 -16.76 30.72
CA ARG A 336 -17.71 -18.07 30.66
C ARG A 336 -16.75 -19.23 30.44
N ALA A 337 -15.73 -19.08 29.60
CA ALA A 337 -14.72 -20.11 29.39
C ALA A 337 -13.89 -20.34 30.67
N GLN A 338 -13.51 -19.28 31.39
CA GLN A 338 -12.84 -19.39 32.68
C GLN A 338 -13.72 -20.07 33.75
N PHE A 339 -15.02 -19.75 33.79
CA PHE A 339 -15.98 -20.42 34.68
C PHE A 339 -16.18 -21.90 34.33
N ALA A 340 -16.22 -22.25 33.04
CA ALA A 340 -16.34 -23.63 32.60
C ALA A 340 -15.12 -24.47 33.01
N ILE A 341 -13.91 -23.92 32.87
CA ILE A 341 -12.66 -24.59 33.26
C ILE A 341 -12.59 -24.77 34.79
N ALA A 342 -12.98 -23.75 35.55
CA ALA A 342 -13.00 -23.82 37.02
C ALA A 342 -14.01 -24.84 37.56
N ASN A 343 -15.14 -25.05 36.88
CA ASN A 343 -16.14 -26.04 37.28
C ASN A 343 -15.74 -27.48 36.91
N THR A 344 -14.94 -27.68 35.85
CA THR A 344 -14.40 -29.02 35.51
C THR A 344 -13.31 -29.49 36.46
N SER A 345 -12.59 -28.60 37.15
CA SER A 345 -11.55 -28.98 38.12
C SER A 345 -12.06 -29.33 39.52
N VAL A 346 -13.38 -29.26 39.76
CA VAL A 346 -13.99 -29.56 41.07
C VAL A 346 -14.64 -30.96 41.11
N PHE A 347 -14.68 -31.67 39.98
CA PHE A 347 -15.35 -32.98 39.88
C PHE A 347 -14.41 -34.19 39.91
N ASP A 348 -13.11 -34.00 40.19
CA ASP A 348 -12.10 -35.07 40.13
C ASP A 348 -11.46 -35.37 41.50
N ASP A 349 -12.24 -35.26 42.59
CA ASP A 349 -11.75 -35.49 43.96
C ASP A 349 -12.75 -36.27 44.84
N SER A 350 -13.66 -37.05 44.25
CA SER A 350 -14.72 -37.76 44.99
C SER A 350 -14.77 -39.28 44.83
N ASP A 351 -13.76 -39.92 44.21
CA ASP A 351 -13.68 -41.39 44.10
C ASP A 351 -12.41 -41.96 44.74
N GLN A 352 -12.31 -41.92 46.07
CA GLN A 352 -11.55 -42.91 46.84
C GLN A 352 -12.33 -43.32 48.10
N ILE A 353 -13.29 -44.22 47.91
CA ILE A 353 -13.96 -44.95 48.99
C ILE A 353 -13.33 -46.35 49.11
N HIS A 354 -12.67 -46.56 50.25
CA HIS A 354 -12.49 -47.80 51.02
C HIS A 354 -12.68 -49.18 50.36
N GLU A 355 -11.59 -49.94 50.29
CA GLU A 355 -11.60 -51.41 50.33
C GLU A 355 -11.56 -51.90 51.79
N PRO A 356 -12.38 -52.90 52.19
CA PRO A 356 -12.27 -53.54 53.49
C PRO A 356 -11.31 -54.74 53.47
N ILE A 357 -10.51 -54.81 54.52
CA ILE A 357 -9.66 -55.95 54.90
C ILE A 357 -10.55 -57.16 55.21
N LEU A 358 -10.25 -58.32 54.61
CA LEU A 358 -10.79 -59.61 55.01
C LEU A 358 -9.65 -60.60 55.26
N ILE A 359 -9.78 -61.28 56.40
CA ILE A 359 -8.88 -62.22 57.07
C ILE A 359 -8.66 -63.49 56.26
#